data_AF-A0A7S2A6I4-F1
#
_entry.id   AF-A0A7S2A6I4-F1
#
_cell.length_a   1.000
_cell.length_b   1.000
_cell.length_c   1.000
_cell.angle_alpha   90.00
_cell.angle_beta   90.00
_cell.angle_gamma   90.00
#
_symmetry.space_group_name_H-M   'P 1'
#
loop_
_entity.id
_entity.type
_entity.pdbx_description
1 polymer ?
#
loop_
_entity_poly.entity_id
_entity_poly.type
_entity_poly.pdbx_seq_one_letter_code
_entity_poly.pdbx_strand_id
1 'polypeptide(L)'
;QNALPSYLNFLYEINNDLEGHSTRAPLEEWLAWRDHEFDEEIRRWKDHAEYWLDRYGPEQRLVLSYEGLTDDVGGPIFAGQLAQFLNRKDGGVPTIYRDSVPCVWETVIKYKGEAPVARTG
;
A
#
# COMPACT_ATOMS: atom_id res chain seq x y z
N GLN A 1 -0.36 5.01 -6.25
CA GLN A 1 -1.37 5.80 -7.00
C GLN A 1 -2.78 5.84 -6.38
N ASN A 2 -3.11 5.05 -5.34
CA ASN A 2 -4.50 4.95 -4.85
C ASN A 2 -4.81 5.68 -3.53
N ALA A 3 -3.85 6.31 -2.85
CA ALA A 3 -4.10 6.91 -1.54
C ALA A 3 -5.11 8.08 -1.61
N LEU A 4 -4.91 9.02 -2.53
CA LEU A 4 -5.85 10.15 -2.74
C LEU A 4 -7.22 9.68 -3.27
N PRO A 5 -7.32 8.78 -4.29
CA PRO A 5 -8.61 8.18 -4.66
C PRO A 5 -9.32 7.45 -3.52
N SER A 6 -8.59 6.71 -2.70
CA SER A 6 -9.19 6.00 -1.55
C SER A 6 -9.69 6.98 -0.49
N TYR A 7 -8.99 8.09 -0.26
CA TYR A 7 -9.48 9.14 0.64
C TYR A 7 -10.76 9.78 0.12
N LEU A 8 -10.86 10.05 -1.19
CA LEU A 8 -12.11 10.53 -1.76
C LEU A 8 -13.24 9.50 -1.63
N ASN A 9 -12.98 8.21 -1.87
CA ASN A 9 -14.00 7.17 -1.68
C ASN A 9 -14.55 7.19 -0.25
N PHE A 10 -13.67 7.32 0.75
CA PHE A 10 -14.08 7.45 2.14
C PHE A 10 -14.95 8.70 2.39
N LEU A 11 -14.58 9.86 1.84
CA LEU A 11 -15.39 11.08 1.96
C LEU A 11 -16.73 10.94 1.26
N TYR A 12 -16.76 10.33 0.07
CA TYR A 12 -17.97 10.07 -0.69
C TYR A 12 -18.91 9.14 0.08
N GLU A 13 -18.38 8.07 0.67
CA GLU A 13 -19.16 7.14 1.48
C GLU A 13 -19.79 7.83 2.69
N ILE A 14 -19.04 8.66 3.41
CA ILE A 14 -19.57 9.46 4.53
C ILE A 14 -20.67 10.43 4.07
N ASN A 15 -20.43 11.16 2.99
CA ASN A 15 -21.35 12.19 2.51
C ASN A 15 -22.67 11.61 1.95
N ASN A 16 -22.67 10.34 1.58
CA ASN A 16 -23.84 9.65 1.01
C ASN A 16 -24.41 8.56 1.93
N ASP A 17 -23.96 8.48 3.19
CA ASP A 17 -24.40 7.48 4.18
C ASP A 17 -24.25 6.03 3.68
N LEU A 18 -23.09 5.74 3.07
CA LEU A 18 -22.75 4.42 2.55
C LEU A 18 -21.86 3.64 3.54
N GLU A 19 -21.87 2.32 3.41
CA GLU A 19 -20.95 1.45 4.14
C GLU A 19 -19.49 1.75 3.76
N GLY A 20 -18.58 1.72 4.73
CA GLY A 20 -17.17 2.01 4.49
C GLY A 20 -16.50 0.96 3.61
N HIS A 21 -15.66 1.42 2.67
CA HIS A 21 -15.00 0.59 1.66
C HIS A 21 -15.95 -0.20 0.74
N SER A 22 -17.20 0.24 0.61
CA SER A 22 -18.21 -0.39 -0.24
C SER A 22 -18.20 0.15 -1.66
N THR A 23 -17.91 1.45 -1.82
CA THR A 23 -18.25 2.18 -3.05
C THR A 23 -17.12 3.10 -3.47
N ARG A 24 -16.73 2.98 -4.73
CA ARG A 24 -15.83 3.95 -5.36
C ARG A 24 -16.64 5.18 -5.77
N ALA A 25 -16.14 6.37 -5.45
CA ALA A 25 -16.73 7.62 -5.93
C ALA A 25 -16.79 7.63 -7.48
N PRO A 26 -17.86 8.18 -8.08
CA PRO A 26 -17.97 8.31 -9.52
C PRO A 26 -16.76 9.02 -10.14
N LEU A 27 -16.41 8.68 -11.39
CA LEU A 27 -15.25 9.26 -12.07
C LEU A 27 -15.34 10.79 -12.17
N GLU A 28 -16.54 11.32 -12.45
CA GLU A 28 -16.76 12.76 -12.58
C GLU A 28 -16.50 13.49 -11.26
N GLU A 29 -16.97 12.94 -10.14
CA GLU A 29 -16.69 13.49 -8.81
C GLU A 29 -15.21 13.41 -8.45
N TRP A 30 -14.54 12.32 -8.82
CA TRP A 30 -13.09 12.20 -8.66
C TRP A 30 -12.34 13.27 -9.45
N LEU A 31 -12.71 13.52 -10.70
CA LEU A 31 -12.05 14.53 -11.52
C LEU A 31 -12.26 15.94 -10.96
N ALA A 32 -13.50 16.27 -10.57
CA ALA A 32 -13.84 17.56 -9.99
C ALA A 32 -13.10 17.81 -8.67
N TRP A 33 -13.11 16.83 -7.76
CA TRP A 33 -12.41 16.93 -6.48
C TRP A 33 -10.90 17.01 -6.67
N ARG A 34 -10.33 16.13 -7.52
CA ARG A 34 -8.89 16.13 -7.80
C ARG A 34 -8.45 17.51 -8.28
N ASP A 35 -9.13 18.07 -9.27
CA ASP A 35 -8.70 19.33 -9.88
C ASP A 35 -8.86 20.51 -8.92
N HIS A 36 -9.86 20.49 -8.04
CA HIS A 36 -10.06 21.53 -7.03
C HIS A 36 -9.08 21.44 -5.86
N GLU A 37 -8.82 20.23 -5.35
CA GLU A 37 -8.08 20.01 -4.10
C GLU A 37 -6.59 19.68 -4.32
N PHE A 38 -6.14 19.47 -5.57
CA PHE A 38 -4.83 18.90 -5.89
C PHE A 38 -3.68 19.57 -5.13
N ASP A 39 -3.59 20.90 -5.20
CA ASP A 39 -2.48 21.65 -4.62
C ASP A 39 -2.46 21.58 -3.09
N GLU A 40 -3.63 21.57 -2.47
CA GLU A 40 -3.75 21.44 -1.02
C GLU A 40 -3.43 20.02 -0.55
N GLU A 41 -3.99 19.01 -1.20
CA GLU A 41 -3.83 17.62 -0.81
C GLU A 41 -2.40 17.11 -1.08
N ILE A 42 -1.74 17.55 -2.15
CA ILE A 42 -0.32 17.26 -2.36
C ILE A 42 0.54 17.88 -1.27
N ARG A 43 0.23 19.11 -0.81
CA ARG A 43 0.95 19.74 0.28
C ARG A 43 0.75 18.99 1.59
N ARG A 44 -0.49 18.62 1.93
CA ARG A 44 -0.81 17.82 3.12
C ARG A 44 -0.11 16.47 3.09
N TRP A 45 -0.06 15.82 1.93
CA TRP A 45 0.65 14.54 1.77
C TRP A 45 2.16 14.70 1.99
N LYS A 46 2.76 15.78 1.45
CA LYS A 46 4.15 16.13 1.71
C LYS A 46 4.41 16.34 3.19
N ASP A 47 3.62 17.19 3.85
CA ASP A 47 3.79 17.51 5.27
C ASP A 47 3.66 16.25 6.14
N HIS A 48 2.74 15.36 5.80
CA HIS A 48 2.60 14.06 6.46
C HIS A 48 3.85 13.19 6.28
N ALA A 49 4.37 13.08 5.06
CA ALA A 49 5.58 12.30 4.78
C ALA A 49 6.80 12.88 5.51
N GLU A 50 6.98 14.21 5.51
CA GLU A 50 8.05 14.90 6.23
C GLU A 50 7.98 14.63 7.73
N TYR A 51 6.79 14.73 8.34
CA TYR A 51 6.61 14.40 9.76
C TYR A 51 7.10 12.99 10.10
N TRP A 52 6.76 11.98 9.29
CA TRP A 52 7.22 10.60 9.51
C TRP A 52 8.74 10.46 9.32
N LEU A 53 9.31 11.17 8.35
CA LEU A 53 10.76 11.17 8.10
C LEU A 53 11.55 11.94 9.16
N ASP A 54 10.97 12.91 9.84
CA ASP A 54 11.66 13.62 10.91
C ASP A 54 11.51 12.89 12.25
N ARG A 55 10.35 12.25 12.47
CA ARG A 55 10.01 11.67 13.77
C ARG A 55 10.64 10.31 14.05
N TYR A 56 10.88 9.51 13.02
CA TYR A 56 11.33 8.12 13.14
C TYR A 56 12.68 7.93 12.46
N GLY A 57 13.66 7.35 13.19
CA GLY A 57 14.97 7.04 12.63
C GLY A 57 14.90 5.97 11.51
N PRO A 58 15.94 5.82 10.69
CA PRO A 58 15.99 4.85 9.58
C PRO A 58 15.65 3.41 9.99
N GLU A 59 16.04 2.99 11.18
CA GLU A 59 15.76 1.68 11.78
C GLU A 59 14.33 1.52 12.31
N GLN A 60 13.59 2.62 12.49
CA GLN A 60 12.23 2.64 13.00
C GLN A 60 11.17 2.85 11.91
N ARG A 61 11.59 3.05 10.66
CA ARG A 61 10.70 3.28 9.51
C ARG A 61 11.10 2.42 8.32
N LEU A 62 10.14 2.13 7.46
CA LEU A 62 10.37 1.52 6.17
C LEU A 62 9.54 2.27 5.12
N VAL A 63 10.18 2.71 4.05
CA VAL A 63 9.52 3.34 2.90
C VAL A 63 9.62 2.39 1.72
N LEU A 64 8.49 1.92 1.23
CA LEU A 64 8.38 1.08 0.05
C LEU A 64 7.50 1.80 -0.98
N SER A 65 7.91 1.80 -2.24
CA SER A 65 7.02 2.24 -3.32
C SER A 65 6.06 1.14 -3.69
N TYR A 66 4.84 1.53 -4.10
CA TYR A 66 3.86 0.60 -4.65
C TYR A 66 4.44 -0.11 -5.88
N GLU A 67 5.06 0.67 -6.77
CA GLU A 67 5.65 0.19 -8.01
C GLU A 67 6.72 -0.87 -7.73
N GLY A 68 7.63 -0.61 -6.77
CA GLY A 68 8.67 -1.57 -6.37
C GLY A 68 8.09 -2.85 -5.75
N LEU A 69 7.00 -2.75 -4.99
CA LEU A 69 6.33 -3.90 -4.39
C LEU A 69 5.54 -4.72 -5.42
N THR A 70 4.99 -4.11 -6.48
CA THR A 70 4.18 -4.82 -7.49
C THR A 70 4.95 -5.28 -8.72
N ASP A 71 6.19 -4.82 -8.87
CA ASP A 71 7.09 -5.20 -9.95
C ASP A 71 7.45 -6.69 -9.90
N ASP A 72 7.57 -7.34 -11.06
CA ASP A 72 7.89 -8.77 -11.15
C ASP A 72 9.30 -9.12 -10.65
N VAL A 73 10.23 -8.18 -10.78
CA VAL A 73 11.63 -8.40 -10.42
C VAL A 73 11.91 -7.89 -9.01
N GLY A 74 11.47 -6.67 -8.70
CA GLY A 74 11.66 -6.01 -7.42
C GLY A 74 10.72 -6.51 -6.33
N GLY A 75 9.50 -6.91 -6.66
CA GLY A 75 8.44 -7.21 -5.68
C GLY A 75 8.86 -8.16 -4.57
N PRO A 76 9.42 -9.35 -4.88
CA PRO A 76 9.94 -10.27 -3.87
C PRO A 76 11.02 -9.68 -2.96
N ILE A 77 11.87 -8.79 -3.48
CA ILE A 77 12.93 -8.11 -2.73
C ILE A 77 12.31 -7.11 -1.75
N PHE A 78 11.39 -6.27 -2.21
CA PHE A 78 10.68 -5.29 -1.38
C PHE A 78 9.82 -5.98 -0.32
N ALA A 79 9.15 -7.09 -0.66
CA ALA A 79 8.42 -7.91 0.31
C ALA A 79 9.36 -8.54 1.36
N GLY A 80 10.58 -8.92 0.96
CA GLY A 80 11.59 -9.42 1.89
C GLY A 80 12.05 -8.36 2.89
N GLN A 81 12.23 -7.11 2.43
CA GLN A 81 12.54 -5.97 3.28
C GLN A 81 11.40 -5.69 4.27
N LEU A 82 10.15 -5.78 3.82
CA LEU A 82 8.98 -5.65 4.70
C LEU A 82 8.96 -6.72 5.79
N ALA A 83 9.13 -8.00 5.40
CA ALA A 83 9.16 -9.10 6.35
C ALA A 83 10.28 -8.92 7.38
N GLN A 84 11.47 -8.53 6.93
CA GLN A 84 12.61 -8.26 7.82
C GLN A 84 12.33 -7.11 8.78
N PHE A 85 11.74 -6.02 8.31
CA PHE A 85 11.41 -4.85 9.13
C PHE A 85 10.38 -5.19 10.21
N LEU A 86 9.36 -5.98 9.86
CA LEU A 86 8.33 -6.43 10.79
C LEU A 86 8.85 -7.45 11.80
N ASN A 87 9.79 -8.32 11.42
CA ASN A 87 10.39 -9.34 12.28
C ASN A 87 11.47 -8.79 13.23
N ARG A 88 11.28 -7.57 13.73
CA ARG A 88 12.18 -6.93 14.69
C ARG A 88 11.86 -7.37 16.12
N LYS A 89 12.89 -7.49 16.95
CA LYS A 89 12.78 -7.98 18.34
C LYS A 89 11.92 -7.06 19.23
N ASP A 90 11.88 -5.77 18.93
CA ASP A 90 11.20 -4.77 19.76
C ASP A 90 9.89 -4.33 19.11
N GLY A 91 8.77 -4.94 19.55
CA GLY A 91 7.42 -4.61 19.10
C GLY A 91 7.09 -5.03 17.66
N GLY A 92 7.86 -5.95 17.09
CA GLY A 92 7.59 -6.54 15.79
C GLY A 92 6.55 -7.65 15.83
N VAL A 93 6.23 -8.19 14.65
CA VAL A 93 5.39 -9.37 14.47
C VAL A 93 6.21 -10.50 13.85
N PRO A 94 6.08 -11.76 14.31
CA PRO A 94 6.75 -12.88 13.66
C PRO A 94 6.36 -12.97 12.19
N THR A 95 7.34 -13.13 11.31
CA THR A 95 7.10 -13.26 9.86
C THR A 95 7.51 -14.63 9.33
N ILE A 96 7.10 -14.91 8.10
CA ILE A 96 7.54 -16.08 7.34
C ILE A 96 9.07 -16.11 7.15
N TYR A 97 9.59 -17.30 6.89
CA TYR A 97 11.00 -17.47 6.53
C TYR A 97 11.32 -16.71 5.25
N ARG A 98 12.52 -16.11 5.20
CA ARG A 98 12.97 -15.26 4.10
C ARG A 98 12.84 -15.96 2.74
N ASP A 99 13.18 -17.25 2.68
CA ASP A 99 13.16 -18.04 1.45
C ASP A 99 11.73 -18.33 0.95
N SER A 100 10.74 -18.21 1.84
CA SER A 100 9.32 -18.38 1.49
C SER A 100 8.68 -17.08 0.99
N VAL A 101 9.33 -15.92 1.17
CA VAL A 101 8.77 -14.61 0.80
C VAL A 101 8.38 -14.50 -0.68
N PRO A 102 9.22 -14.94 -1.66
CA PRO A 102 8.86 -14.82 -3.07
C PRO A 102 7.57 -15.56 -3.42
N CYS A 103 7.37 -16.77 -2.88
CA CYS A 103 6.18 -17.59 -3.13
C CYS A 103 4.90 -16.93 -2.56
N VAL A 104 4.98 -16.40 -1.34
CA VAL A 104 3.85 -15.72 -0.70
C VAL A 104 3.54 -14.41 -1.42
N TRP A 105 4.58 -13.65 -1.81
CA TRP A 105 4.40 -12.44 -2.60
C TRP A 105 3.68 -12.72 -3.92
N GLU A 106 4.10 -13.73 -4.67
CA GLU A 106 3.44 -14.15 -5.92
C GLU A 106 1.96 -14.44 -5.66
N THR A 107 1.68 -15.22 -4.62
CA THR A 107 0.32 -15.64 -4.25
C THR A 107 -0.56 -14.49 -3.76
N VAL A 108 0.00 -13.42 -3.20
CA VAL A 108 -0.80 -12.31 -2.66
C VAL A 108 -0.94 -11.17 -3.67
N ILE A 109 0.14 -10.83 -4.37
CA ILE A 109 0.23 -9.64 -5.23
C ILE A 109 -0.15 -9.97 -6.68
N LYS A 110 0.15 -11.19 -7.16
CA LYS A 110 -0.18 -11.62 -8.53
C LYS A 110 -1.47 -12.41 -8.62
N TYR A 111 -2.14 -12.67 -7.51
CA TYR A 111 -3.41 -13.39 -7.53
C TYR A 111 -4.52 -12.56 -8.18
N LYS A 112 -4.66 -12.76 -9.49
CA LYS A 112 -5.82 -12.39 -10.29
C LYS A 112 -6.64 -13.65 -10.57
N GLY A 113 -7.22 -14.28 -9.54
CA GLY A 113 -8.26 -15.29 -9.70
C GLY A 113 -7.88 -16.60 -10.42
N GLU A 114 -6.62 -16.82 -10.77
CA GLU A 114 -6.14 -18.10 -11.31
C GLU A 114 -5.44 -18.90 -10.22
N ALA A 115 -5.82 -20.17 -10.10
CA ALA A 115 -5.21 -21.09 -9.15
C ALA A 115 -3.70 -21.21 -9.42
N PRO A 116 -2.86 -21.36 -8.38
CA PRO A 116 -1.43 -21.56 -8.58
C PRO A 116 -1.21 -22.79 -9.45
N VAL A 117 -0.49 -22.63 -10.56
CA VAL A 117 -0.08 -23.75 -11.41
C VAL A 117 0.82 -24.66 -10.57
N ALA A 118 0.34 -25.86 -10.28
CA ALA A 118 1.10 -26.88 -9.58
C ALA A 118 2.40 -27.14 -10.34
N ARG A 119 3.54 -26.80 -9.76
CA ARG A 119 4.84 -27.22 -10.27
C ARG A 119 4.99 -28.71 -9.97
N THR A 120 4.78 -29.55 -10.99
CA THR A 120 5.18 -30.96 -10.96
C THR A 120 6.71 -31.03 -10.96
N GLY A 121 7.26 -31.87 -10.08
CA GLY A 121 8.69 -31.97 -9.76
C GLY A 121 9.58 -32.55 -10.85
#